data_AF-A0A2M7AL73-F1
#
_entry.id   AF-A0A2M7AL73-F1
#
_cell.length_a   1.000
_cell.length_b   1.000
_cell.length_c   1.000
_cell.angle_alpha   90.00
_cell.angle_beta   90.00
_cell.angle_gamma   90.00
#
_symmetry.space_group_name_H-M   'P 1'
#
loop_
_entity.id
_entity.type
_entity.pdbx_description
1 polymer ?
#
loop_
_entity_poly.entity_id
_entity_poly.type
_entity_poly.pdbx_seq_one_letter_code
_entity_poly.pdbx_strand_id
1 'polypeptide(L)'
;MTAKVNKDKYYRYELVEIKAQFTGKRNRPITKAKLSAKVFDPEGKLVYTIGWIESIPLRYHPQEGYWQGKWPLPWNPPLGRYKMVISTTYPFKEKKVIGARREKVAVRFFPWIKIPYPWKTTPQVKPKVKWEEESKTYQSICYFEIRGRAPPRMSSHPCIMTLEATGHLLSVKIKNPQGESGDYREIISWAKFLGADVIWYLCGQTARWRGEAPTSSVWGRNNLIIFPRLSKEAHQKGLKFGGWIAAYLTFGNAKPPSSYQYAWNYSVKKKSSYPTRAVSLLDEKRLKDIVNLVKKLSQDPNLDYIGLDYIRFSAGGYEMVDEFVRDMDPSLPANFSQFNKRQRINWLGKEITSKRDRHLYEQWNWWQAHKTAWVVAKIIKFSKVKKPL
;
A
#
# COMPACT_ATOMS: atom_id res chain seq x y z
N MET A 1 13.04 11.11 -23.48
CA MET A 1 12.55 10.36 -22.30
C MET A 1 11.23 10.97 -21.90
N THR A 2 10.24 10.16 -21.55
CA THR A 2 8.94 10.63 -21.03
C THR A 2 8.62 9.88 -19.75
N ALA A 3 7.94 10.52 -18.81
CA ALA A 3 7.54 9.91 -17.55
C ALA A 3 6.20 10.47 -17.07
N LYS A 4 5.43 9.62 -16.40
CA LYS A 4 4.15 9.98 -15.78
C LYS A 4 3.90 9.17 -14.52
N VAL A 5 3.05 9.70 -13.66
CA VAL A 5 2.47 8.97 -12.55
C VAL A 5 1.10 8.43 -12.95
N ASN A 6 0.56 7.45 -12.22
CA ASN A 6 -0.74 6.84 -12.55
C ASN A 6 -1.96 7.67 -12.14
N LYS A 7 -1.80 8.67 -11.24
CA LYS A 7 -2.84 9.59 -10.78
C LYS A 7 -2.25 10.97 -10.54
N ASP A 8 -3.09 11.99 -10.59
CA ASP A 8 -2.65 13.36 -10.26
C ASP A 8 -2.73 13.65 -8.75
N LYS A 9 -3.52 12.86 -8.00
CA LYS A 9 -3.83 13.08 -6.59
C LYS A 9 -3.72 11.79 -5.81
N TYR A 10 -3.03 11.85 -4.67
CA TYR A 10 -2.80 10.73 -3.78
C TYR A 10 -3.14 11.09 -2.33
N TYR A 11 -3.67 10.12 -1.59
CA TYR A 11 -3.71 10.17 -0.14
C TYR A 11 -2.41 9.64 0.46
N ARG A 12 -2.11 10.06 1.70
CA ARG A 12 -0.87 9.70 2.43
C ARG A 12 -0.57 8.21 2.52
N TYR A 13 -1.59 7.36 2.45
CA TYR A 13 -1.43 5.92 2.52
C TYR A 13 -1.27 5.27 1.15
N GLU A 14 -1.32 5.98 0.02
CA GLU A 14 -1.24 5.36 -1.31
C GLU A 14 0.23 5.12 -1.75
N LEU A 15 0.40 4.36 -2.83
CA LEU A 15 1.68 4.23 -3.53
C LEU A 15 1.61 5.06 -4.82
N VAL A 16 2.60 5.90 -5.07
CA VAL A 16 2.70 6.61 -6.36
C VAL A 16 3.34 5.67 -7.36
N GLU A 17 2.57 5.22 -8.34
CA GLU A 17 3.12 4.38 -9.41
C GLU A 17 3.70 5.25 -10.51
N ILE A 18 4.94 4.97 -10.87
CA ILE A 18 5.74 5.73 -11.82
C ILE A 18 5.88 4.88 -13.07
N LYS A 19 5.60 5.46 -14.24
CA LYS A 19 5.90 4.85 -15.54
C LYS A 19 6.77 5.77 -16.36
N ALA A 20 7.85 5.25 -16.94
CA ALA A 20 8.76 6.00 -17.78
C ALA A 20 9.09 5.25 -19.07
N GLN A 21 9.25 5.98 -20.16
CA GLN A 21 9.73 5.45 -21.44
C GLN A 21 11.01 6.17 -21.84
N PHE A 22 12.03 5.37 -22.16
CA PHE A 22 13.29 5.85 -22.70
C PHE A 22 13.58 5.14 -24.02
N THR A 23 13.41 5.88 -25.12
CA THR A 23 13.56 5.38 -26.47
C THR A 23 14.74 6.02 -27.17
N GLY A 24 15.41 5.25 -28.02
CA GLY A 24 16.50 5.69 -28.88
C GLY A 24 16.04 5.97 -30.30
N LYS A 25 16.96 5.82 -31.26
CA LYS A 25 16.64 5.96 -32.70
C LYS A 25 15.51 5.01 -33.09
N ARG A 26 14.63 5.47 -33.98
CA ARG A 26 13.44 4.72 -34.46
C ARG A 26 12.47 4.31 -33.34
N ASN A 27 12.41 5.09 -32.27
CA ASN A 27 11.51 4.90 -31.13
C ASN A 27 11.64 3.53 -30.43
N ARG A 28 12.81 2.89 -30.52
CA ARG A 28 13.07 1.60 -29.85
C ARG A 28 13.43 1.81 -28.37
N PRO A 29 12.85 1.06 -27.41
CA PRO A 29 13.23 1.16 -26.00
C PRO A 29 14.71 0.86 -25.77
N ILE A 30 15.38 1.70 -24.99
CA ILE A 30 16.78 1.50 -24.57
C ILE A 30 16.79 0.67 -23.29
N THR A 31 16.53 -0.64 -23.41
CA THR A 31 16.28 -1.55 -22.28
C THR A 31 17.42 -1.65 -21.26
N LYS A 32 18.65 -1.33 -21.67
CA LYS A 32 19.85 -1.32 -20.80
C LYS A 32 19.98 -0.07 -19.93
N ALA A 33 19.11 0.94 -20.10
CA ALA A 33 19.16 2.15 -19.30
C ALA A 33 18.70 1.88 -17.86
N LYS A 34 19.45 2.46 -16.92
CA LYS A 34 19.12 2.47 -15.49
C LYS A 34 18.42 3.79 -15.19
N LEU A 35 17.10 3.72 -15.03
CA LEU A 35 16.30 4.90 -14.69
C LEU A 35 16.09 4.93 -13.17
N SER A 36 16.10 6.13 -12.61
CA SER A 36 15.74 6.35 -11.22
C SER A 36 14.93 7.63 -11.04
N ALA A 37 14.15 7.69 -9.98
CA ALA A 37 13.26 8.82 -9.69
C ALA A 37 13.58 9.43 -8.32
N LYS A 38 13.76 10.75 -8.29
CA LYS A 38 13.86 11.57 -7.06
C LYS A 38 12.61 12.41 -6.92
N VAL A 39 12.16 12.62 -5.68
CA VAL A 39 10.94 13.38 -5.37
C VAL A 39 11.27 14.59 -4.52
N PHE A 40 10.65 15.72 -4.83
CA PHE A 40 10.81 16.98 -4.11
C PHE A 40 9.45 17.44 -3.59
N ASP A 41 9.45 17.97 -2.37
CA ASP A 41 8.26 18.49 -1.70
C ASP A 41 7.81 19.85 -2.29
N PRO A 42 6.71 20.43 -1.80
CA PRO A 42 6.23 21.73 -2.28
C PRO A 42 7.22 22.90 -2.07
N GLU A 43 8.16 22.78 -1.13
CA GLU A 43 9.22 23.76 -0.87
C GLU A 43 10.47 23.51 -1.74
N GLY A 44 10.45 22.47 -2.58
CA GLY A 44 11.55 22.08 -3.44
C GLY A 44 12.66 21.28 -2.75
N LYS A 45 12.45 20.82 -1.51
CA LYS A 45 13.42 19.99 -0.78
C LYS A 45 13.30 18.54 -1.22
N LEU A 46 14.45 17.86 -1.30
CA LEU A 46 14.51 16.44 -1.64
C LEU A 46 13.84 15.60 -0.54
N VAL A 47 12.98 14.69 -0.94
CA VAL A 47 12.21 13.84 -0.03
C VAL A 47 12.76 12.42 -0.05
N TYR A 48 13.29 12.00 1.10
CA TYR A 48 13.62 10.60 1.34
C TYR A 48 12.33 9.82 1.56
N THR A 49 12.18 8.69 0.86
CA THR A 49 11.06 7.77 1.11
C THR A 49 11.35 6.86 2.31
N ILE A 50 10.41 5.99 2.62
CA ILE A 50 10.48 5.02 3.71
C ILE A 50 11.74 4.15 3.59
N GLY A 51 12.44 3.97 4.70
CA GLY A 51 13.74 3.32 4.70
C GLY A 51 14.84 4.22 4.14
N TRP A 52 14.72 5.55 4.25
CA TRP A 52 15.77 6.52 3.91
C TRP A 52 16.27 6.44 2.47
N ILE A 53 15.42 5.99 1.54
CA ILE A 53 15.78 5.87 0.13
C ILE A 53 15.66 7.24 -0.54
N GLU A 54 16.75 7.70 -1.12
CA GLU A 54 16.81 8.99 -1.83
C GLU A 54 16.24 8.91 -3.26
N SER A 55 16.42 7.75 -3.90
CA SER A 55 16.06 7.55 -5.30
C SER A 55 15.48 6.17 -5.55
N ILE A 56 14.39 6.13 -6.31
CA ILE A 56 13.64 4.92 -6.58
C ILE A 56 14.15 4.33 -7.90
N PRO A 57 14.69 3.10 -7.91
CA PRO A 57 15.03 2.45 -9.15
C PRO A 57 13.76 2.11 -9.94
N LEU A 58 13.76 2.38 -11.24
CA LEU A 58 12.69 1.91 -12.14
C LEU A 58 13.15 0.64 -12.87
N ARG A 59 12.32 -0.40 -12.87
CA ARG A 59 12.59 -1.69 -13.53
C ARG A 59 11.93 -1.72 -14.89
N TYR A 60 12.65 -2.22 -15.90
CA TYR A 60 12.08 -2.38 -17.24
C TYR A 60 11.13 -3.59 -17.29
N HIS A 61 9.92 -3.39 -17.83
CA HIS A 61 8.92 -4.43 -18.06
C HIS A 61 8.85 -4.74 -19.57
N PRO A 62 9.48 -5.83 -20.05
CA PRO A 62 9.60 -6.10 -21.50
C PRO A 62 8.27 -6.27 -22.23
N GLN A 63 7.29 -6.90 -21.59
CA GLN A 63 5.95 -7.12 -22.15
C GLN A 63 5.18 -5.81 -22.36
N GLU A 64 5.50 -4.81 -21.56
CA GLU A 64 4.78 -3.54 -21.47
C GLU A 64 5.53 -2.39 -22.17
N GLY A 65 6.83 -2.58 -22.44
CA GLY A 65 7.67 -1.61 -23.15
C GLY A 65 8.00 -0.34 -22.36
N TYR A 66 7.86 -0.35 -21.03
CA TYR A 66 8.18 0.79 -20.15
C TYR A 66 8.91 0.38 -18.87
N TRP A 67 9.54 1.35 -18.23
CA TRP A 67 10.09 1.25 -16.89
C TRP A 67 9.02 1.59 -15.86
N GLN A 68 8.96 0.82 -14.78
CA GLN A 68 8.01 1.03 -13.71
C GLN A 68 8.71 1.02 -12.35
N GLY A 69 8.18 1.83 -11.44
CA GLY A 69 8.56 1.81 -10.03
C GLY A 69 7.40 2.31 -9.17
N LYS A 70 7.53 2.16 -7.86
CA LYS A 70 6.56 2.65 -6.89
C LYS A 70 7.27 3.47 -5.84
N TRP A 71 6.71 4.63 -5.54
CA TRP A 71 7.17 5.47 -4.45
C TRP A 71 6.23 5.32 -3.26
N PRO A 72 6.70 4.75 -2.13
CA PRO A 72 6.02 4.91 -0.87
C PRO A 72 6.08 6.37 -0.45
N LEU A 73 4.96 6.92 0.00
CA LEU A 73 4.99 8.24 0.63
C LEU A 73 5.69 8.11 1.99
N PRO A 74 6.55 9.06 2.40
CA PRO A 74 7.14 9.01 3.74
C PRO A 74 6.07 9.16 4.81
N TRP A 75 6.43 9.02 6.09
CA TRP A 75 5.49 9.25 7.19
C TRP A 75 5.10 10.73 7.25
N ASN A 76 3.79 11.00 7.29
CA ASN A 76 3.21 12.34 7.41
C ASN A 76 3.82 13.40 6.45
N PRO A 77 3.84 13.14 5.13
CA PRO A 77 4.39 14.09 4.18
C PRO A 77 3.59 15.39 4.23
N PRO A 78 4.24 16.55 4.00
CA PRO A 78 3.55 17.80 3.72
C PRO A 78 2.47 17.62 2.67
N LEU A 79 1.33 18.29 2.83
CA LEU A 79 0.31 18.31 1.78
C LEU A 79 0.72 19.30 0.70
N GLY A 80 0.28 19.07 -0.54
CA GLY A 80 0.52 19.98 -1.65
C GLY A 80 1.10 19.30 -2.88
N ARG A 81 1.66 20.12 -3.78
CA ARG A 81 2.15 19.68 -5.09
C ARG A 81 3.63 19.28 -5.01
N TYR A 82 3.90 18.04 -5.38
CA TYR A 82 5.23 17.44 -5.41
C TYR A 82 5.77 17.44 -6.84
N LYS A 83 7.10 17.51 -6.95
CA LYS A 83 7.84 17.40 -8.22
C LYS A 83 8.62 16.09 -8.20
N MET A 84 8.47 15.26 -9.23
CA MET A 84 9.27 14.07 -9.42
C MET A 84 10.15 14.20 -10.65
N VAL A 85 11.45 13.94 -10.47
CA VAL A 85 12.46 13.99 -11.53
C VAL A 85 12.93 12.58 -11.80
N ILE A 86 12.62 12.07 -12.99
CA ILE A 86 13.11 10.79 -13.50
C ILE A 86 14.37 11.11 -14.28
N SER A 87 15.44 10.37 -14.01
CA SER A 87 16.73 10.58 -14.66
C SER A 87 17.40 9.27 -15.07
N THR A 88 18.23 9.36 -16.09
CA THR A 88 19.18 8.30 -16.46
C THR A 88 20.42 8.91 -17.08
N THR A 89 21.57 8.32 -16.82
CA THR A 89 22.82 8.62 -17.53
C THR A 89 23.10 7.45 -18.44
N TYR A 90 23.13 7.70 -19.75
CA TYR A 90 23.30 6.65 -20.74
C TYR A 90 24.47 6.99 -21.68
N PRO A 91 25.44 6.07 -21.85
CA PRO A 91 26.53 6.26 -22.80
C PRO A 91 26.00 6.21 -24.23
N PHE A 92 26.40 7.16 -25.06
CA PHE A 92 26.12 7.14 -26.48
C PHE A 92 27.44 7.10 -27.26
N LYS A 93 27.47 6.29 -28.32
CA LYS A 93 28.61 6.28 -29.25
C LYS A 93 28.35 7.32 -30.32
N GLU A 94 29.08 8.41 -30.25
CA GLU A 94 29.05 9.42 -31.30
C GLU A 94 30.16 9.16 -32.32
N LYS A 95 29.80 9.32 -33.60
CA LYS A 95 30.73 9.12 -34.71
C LYS A 95 31.46 10.44 -34.94
N LYS A 96 32.68 10.61 -34.40
CA LYS A 96 33.54 11.73 -34.78
C LYS A 96 34.33 11.39 -36.03
N VAL A 97 34.14 12.19 -37.07
CA VAL A 97 34.94 12.12 -38.30
C VAL A 97 36.19 12.97 -38.07
N ILE A 98 37.35 12.33 -37.99
CA ILE A 98 38.63 13.02 -37.81
C ILE A 98 39.38 12.97 -39.14
N GLY A 99 39.81 14.13 -39.66
CA GLY A 99 40.71 14.22 -40.80
C GLY A 99 40.08 14.34 -42.19
N ALA A 100 38.93 15.00 -42.34
CA ALA A 100 38.45 15.40 -43.66
C ALA A 100 39.10 16.72 -44.11
N ARG A 101 40.38 16.67 -44.55
CA ARG A 101 40.98 17.80 -45.30
C ARG A 101 40.52 17.68 -46.75
N ARG A 102 39.61 18.56 -47.20
CA ARG A 102 39.38 18.76 -48.64
C ARG A 102 40.56 19.57 -49.19
N GLU A 103 41.56 18.91 -49.76
CA GLU A 103 42.48 19.60 -50.64
C GLU A 103 41.73 19.99 -51.91
N LYS A 104 41.48 21.30 -52.09
CA LYS A 104 41.06 21.83 -53.38
C LYS A 104 42.30 21.86 -54.27
N VAL A 105 42.47 20.86 -55.12
CA VAL A 105 43.45 20.91 -56.21
C VAL A 105 42.89 21.83 -57.29
N ALA A 106 43.47 23.03 -57.43
CA ALA A 106 43.15 23.94 -58.53
C ALA A 106 43.95 23.50 -59.76
N VAL A 107 43.26 22.98 -60.79
CA VAL A 107 43.89 22.66 -62.09
C VAL A 107 43.76 23.89 -62.99
N ARG A 108 44.87 24.54 -63.33
CA ARG A 108 44.93 25.57 -64.38
C ARG A 108 44.90 24.88 -65.74
N PHE A 109 43.84 25.12 -66.52
CA PHE A 109 43.72 24.64 -67.89
C PHE A 109 44.54 25.52 -68.84
N PHE A 110 45.48 24.91 -69.58
CA PHE A 110 46.09 25.52 -70.77
C PHE A 110 45.55 24.79 -72.03
N PRO A 111 45.15 25.50 -73.11
CA PRO A 111 44.30 24.93 -74.18
C PRO A 111 44.94 23.88 -75.11
N TRP A 112 46.25 23.62 -75.03
CA TRP A 112 46.98 22.96 -76.12
C TRP A 112 47.54 21.57 -75.77
N ILE A 113 47.33 21.07 -74.56
CA ILE A 113 47.84 19.75 -74.12
C ILE A 113 46.65 18.83 -73.85
N LYS A 114 46.43 17.82 -74.72
CA LYS A 114 45.54 16.70 -74.43
C LYS A 114 46.23 15.72 -73.50
N ILE A 115 45.99 15.83 -72.19
CA ILE A 115 46.39 14.81 -71.22
C ILE A 115 45.32 13.70 -71.23
N PRO A 116 45.66 12.43 -71.50
CA PRO A 116 44.72 11.32 -71.36
C PRO A 116 44.32 11.21 -69.89
N TYR A 117 43.03 11.36 -69.60
CA TYR A 117 42.42 11.23 -68.27
C TYR A 117 42.85 9.91 -67.58
N PRO A 118 43.63 9.92 -66.49
CA PRO A 118 43.85 8.75 -65.65
C PRO A 118 43.23 9.00 -64.27
N TRP A 119 41.96 9.41 -64.21
CA TRP A 119 41.26 9.62 -62.94
C TRP A 119 40.12 8.61 -62.77
N LYS A 120 40.44 7.31 -62.80
CA LYS A 120 39.56 6.28 -62.21
C LYS A 120 39.89 5.98 -60.74
N THR A 121 40.90 6.62 -60.17
CA THR A 121 41.31 6.39 -58.78
C THR A 121 41.79 7.67 -58.13
N THR A 122 40.89 8.64 -57.90
CA THR A 122 41.11 9.58 -56.81
C THR A 122 41.21 8.75 -55.53
N PRO A 123 42.30 8.82 -54.73
CA PRO A 123 42.36 8.11 -53.47
C PRO A 123 41.24 8.64 -52.59
N GLN A 124 40.18 7.85 -52.42
CA GLN A 124 39.20 8.14 -51.38
C GLN A 124 39.92 7.90 -50.05
N VAL A 125 40.46 8.96 -49.46
CA VAL A 125 40.90 8.93 -48.07
C VAL A 125 39.66 8.64 -47.24
N LYS A 126 39.47 7.36 -46.87
CA LYS A 126 38.37 6.97 -45.99
C LYS A 126 38.58 7.74 -44.69
N PRO A 127 37.61 8.57 -44.27
CA PRO A 127 37.76 9.32 -43.03
C PRO A 127 38.05 8.35 -41.90
N LYS A 128 39.10 8.63 -41.11
CA LYS A 128 39.34 7.89 -39.88
C LYS A 128 38.21 8.24 -38.91
N VAL A 129 37.37 7.24 -38.65
CA VAL A 129 36.28 7.35 -37.69
C VAL A 129 36.82 6.94 -36.35
N LYS A 130 36.81 7.88 -35.39
CA LYS A 130 37.04 7.56 -33.99
C LYS A 130 35.69 7.55 -33.29
N TRP A 131 35.40 6.46 -32.59
CA TRP A 131 34.25 6.37 -31.71
C TRP A 131 34.67 6.86 -30.34
N GLU A 132 34.05 7.92 -29.85
CA GLU A 132 34.21 8.38 -28.47
C GLU A 132 32.93 8.01 -27.70
N GLU A 133 33.11 7.46 -26.49
CA GLU A 133 32.01 7.17 -25.59
C GLU A 133 31.77 8.41 -24.73
N GLU A 134 30.73 9.17 -25.05
CA GLU A 134 30.25 10.28 -24.21
C GLU A 134 29.01 9.83 -23.44
N SER A 135 28.89 10.26 -22.19
CA SER A 135 27.70 9.99 -21.37
C SER A 135 26.82 11.23 -21.33
N LYS A 136 25.52 11.05 -21.59
CA LYS A 136 24.55 12.14 -21.52
C LYS A 136 23.49 11.81 -20.47
N THR A 137 23.14 12.80 -19.66
CA THR A 137 22.04 12.70 -18.70
C THR A 137 20.75 13.15 -19.36
N TYR A 138 19.73 12.31 -19.23
CA TYR A 138 18.37 12.58 -19.69
C TYR A 138 17.48 12.73 -18.47
N GLN A 139 16.57 13.71 -18.49
CA GLN A 139 15.60 13.96 -17.42
C GLN A 139 14.18 14.10 -17.96
N SER A 140 13.22 13.73 -17.13
CA SER A 140 11.79 13.97 -17.35
C SER A 140 11.18 14.36 -16.01
N ILE A 141 10.31 15.36 -16.02
CA ILE A 141 9.68 15.88 -14.81
C ILE A 141 8.18 15.58 -14.88
N CYS A 142 7.61 15.14 -13.76
CA CYS A 142 6.17 15.08 -13.58
C CYS A 142 5.78 15.66 -12.22
N TYR A 143 4.50 16.00 -12.08
CA TYR A 143 3.94 16.59 -10.86
C TYR A 143 2.74 15.77 -10.39
N PHE A 144 2.52 15.76 -9.09
CA PHE A 144 1.34 15.18 -8.46
C PHE A 144 1.05 15.88 -7.15
N GLU A 145 -0.12 15.65 -6.58
CA GLU A 145 -0.58 16.27 -5.34
C GLU A 145 -0.80 15.22 -4.24
N ILE A 146 -0.26 15.49 -3.04
CA ILE A 146 -0.60 14.73 -1.83
C ILE A 146 -1.66 15.48 -1.05
N ARG A 147 -2.78 14.80 -0.76
CA ARG A 147 -3.93 15.35 -0.05
C ARG A 147 -4.17 14.65 1.27
N GLY A 148 -4.68 15.43 2.22
CA GLY A 148 -5.30 14.90 3.44
C GLY A 148 -6.76 14.55 3.17
N ARG A 149 -7.30 13.56 3.90
CA ARG A 149 -8.75 13.43 4.03
C ARG A 149 -9.18 14.35 5.17
N ALA A 150 -10.22 15.13 4.94
CA ALA A 150 -10.94 15.77 6.04
C ALA A 150 -11.64 14.66 6.84
N PRO A 151 -11.31 14.46 8.12
CA PRO A 151 -12.08 13.54 8.95
C PRO A 151 -13.52 14.05 9.07
N PRO A 152 -14.52 13.16 9.17
CA PRO A 152 -15.87 13.58 9.54
C PRO A 152 -15.81 14.38 10.85
N ARG A 153 -16.55 15.50 10.92
CA ARG A 153 -16.65 16.25 12.18
C ARG A 153 -17.36 15.37 13.21
N MET A 154 -16.69 15.08 14.32
CA MET A 154 -17.33 14.54 15.51
C MET A 154 -17.81 15.71 16.38
N SER A 155 -19.02 15.61 16.92
CA SER A 155 -19.53 16.61 17.87
C SER A 155 -18.84 16.42 19.23
N SER A 156 -18.08 17.44 19.67
CA SER A 156 -17.34 17.51 20.95
C SER A 156 -16.43 16.32 21.26
N HIS A 157 -15.57 16.43 22.29
CA HIS A 157 -14.70 15.34 22.75
C HIS A 157 -15.56 14.32 23.50
N PRO A 158 -15.98 13.20 22.89
CA PRO A 158 -16.94 12.34 23.55
C PRO A 158 -16.23 11.47 24.59
N CYS A 159 -16.82 11.35 25.78
CA CYS A 159 -16.48 10.27 26.69
C CYS A 159 -17.14 8.97 26.17
N ILE A 160 -16.33 7.94 25.90
CA ILE A 160 -16.80 6.69 25.29
C ILE A 160 -16.67 5.55 26.28
N MET A 161 -17.78 4.87 26.58
CA MET A 161 -17.78 3.59 27.29
C MET A 161 -17.78 2.44 26.29
N THR A 162 -16.76 1.58 26.31
CA THR A 162 -16.69 0.39 25.45
C THR A 162 -17.24 -0.84 26.15
N LEU A 163 -18.07 -1.63 25.46
CA LEU A 163 -18.64 -2.88 25.94
C LEU A 163 -18.28 -4.04 24.99
N GLU A 164 -17.45 -4.96 25.49
CA GLU A 164 -16.98 -6.16 24.77
C GLU A 164 -17.78 -7.43 25.10
N ALA A 165 -19.06 -7.28 25.45
CA ALA A 165 -19.88 -8.41 25.87
C ALA A 165 -20.30 -9.29 24.69
N THR A 166 -19.99 -10.59 24.80
CA THR A 166 -20.26 -11.62 23.77
C THR A 166 -21.32 -12.64 24.20
N GLY A 167 -21.73 -12.60 25.46
CA GLY A 167 -22.73 -13.49 26.06
C GLY A 167 -24.19 -13.08 25.78
N HIS A 168 -25.11 -13.80 26.43
CA HIS A 168 -26.56 -13.58 26.31
C HIS A 168 -27.04 -12.41 27.18
N LEU A 169 -26.70 -11.17 26.80
CA LEU A 169 -27.07 -9.97 27.58
C LEU A 169 -28.58 -9.86 27.89
N LEU A 170 -29.45 -10.42 27.03
CA LEU A 170 -30.89 -10.42 27.25
C LEU A 170 -31.35 -11.25 28.45
N SER A 171 -30.57 -12.22 28.91
CA SER A 171 -30.93 -13.11 30.02
C SER A 171 -30.18 -12.80 31.32
N VAL A 172 -29.22 -11.87 31.30
CA VAL A 172 -28.40 -11.55 32.47
C VAL A 172 -29.08 -10.48 33.31
N LYS A 173 -29.09 -10.69 34.63
CA LYS A 173 -29.43 -9.64 35.60
C LYS A 173 -28.21 -8.77 35.86
N ILE A 174 -28.36 -7.47 35.65
CA ILE A 174 -27.28 -6.50 35.81
C ILE A 174 -27.67 -5.56 36.95
N LYS A 175 -26.80 -5.37 37.93
CA LYS A 175 -27.02 -4.37 38.98
C LYS A 175 -26.80 -2.98 38.39
N ASN A 176 -27.69 -2.04 38.70
CA ASN A 176 -27.50 -0.62 38.38
C ASN A 176 -26.49 0.04 39.34
N PRO A 177 -26.08 1.30 39.12
CA PRO A 177 -25.16 2.01 40.02
C PRO A 177 -25.64 2.14 41.47
N GLN A 178 -26.95 2.04 41.71
CA GLN A 178 -27.58 2.05 43.03
C GLN A 178 -27.62 0.66 43.69
N GLY A 179 -27.17 -0.39 42.99
CA GLY A 179 -27.11 -1.76 43.47
C GLY A 179 -28.37 -2.60 43.20
N GLU A 180 -29.39 -2.03 42.58
CA GLU A 180 -30.65 -2.70 42.26
C GLU A 180 -30.51 -3.59 41.02
N SER A 181 -31.17 -4.75 41.01
CA SER A 181 -31.06 -5.68 39.89
C SER A 181 -32.04 -5.35 38.77
N GLY A 182 -31.51 -5.04 37.58
CA GLY A 182 -32.27 -4.83 36.36
C GLY A 182 -31.87 -5.80 35.24
N ASP A 183 -32.11 -5.41 33.99
CA ASP A 183 -31.75 -6.18 32.79
C ASP A 183 -30.66 -5.48 31.97
N TYR A 184 -30.50 -5.85 30.70
CA TYR A 184 -29.52 -5.26 29.79
C TYR A 184 -29.59 -3.73 29.70
N ARG A 185 -30.73 -3.09 30.01
CA ARG A 185 -30.88 -1.63 30.00
C ARG A 185 -30.02 -0.95 31.07
N GLU A 186 -29.65 -1.66 32.14
CA GLU A 186 -28.78 -1.09 33.18
C GLU A 186 -27.35 -0.81 32.70
N ILE A 187 -26.96 -1.39 31.55
CA ILE A 187 -25.72 -0.98 30.86
C ILE A 187 -25.76 0.51 30.53
N ILE A 188 -26.93 1.04 30.16
CA ILE A 188 -27.12 2.45 29.84
C ILE A 188 -27.09 3.30 31.10
N SER A 189 -27.65 2.80 32.21
CA SER A 189 -27.55 3.44 33.54
C SER A 189 -26.09 3.59 33.96
N TRP A 190 -25.27 2.55 33.79
CA TRP A 190 -23.82 2.63 34.04
C TRP A 190 -23.11 3.62 33.14
N ALA A 191 -23.42 3.64 31.85
CA ALA A 191 -22.82 4.61 30.93
C ALA A 191 -23.08 6.06 31.38
N LYS A 192 -24.32 6.36 31.77
CA LYS A 192 -24.68 7.70 32.29
C LYS A 192 -23.98 8.02 33.59
N PHE A 193 -23.91 7.06 34.52
CA PHE A 193 -23.22 7.24 35.79
C PHE A 193 -21.74 7.56 35.61
N LEU A 194 -21.08 6.92 34.64
CA LEU A 194 -19.69 7.17 34.28
C LEU A 194 -19.47 8.47 33.49
N GLY A 195 -20.54 9.20 33.14
CA GLY A 195 -20.46 10.42 32.34
C GLY A 195 -20.14 10.17 30.86
N ALA A 196 -20.45 8.99 30.34
CA ALA A 196 -20.26 8.69 28.93
C ALA A 196 -21.28 9.44 28.05
N ASP A 197 -20.83 9.92 26.88
CA ASP A 197 -21.66 10.49 25.83
C ASP A 197 -22.05 9.43 24.78
N VAL A 198 -21.19 8.40 24.66
CA VAL A 198 -21.30 7.35 23.63
C VAL A 198 -21.03 5.99 24.25
N ILE A 199 -21.82 4.99 23.85
CA ILE A 199 -21.52 3.58 24.13
C ILE A 199 -21.02 2.92 22.87
N TRP A 200 -19.89 2.22 22.93
CA TRP A 200 -19.34 1.42 21.84
C TRP A 200 -19.52 -0.07 22.12
N TYR A 201 -20.38 -0.73 21.35
CA TYR A 201 -20.69 -2.15 21.53
C TYR A 201 -20.06 -3.03 20.45
N LEU A 202 -19.54 -4.19 20.86
CA LEU A 202 -19.07 -5.22 19.94
C LEU A 202 -20.26 -5.80 19.16
N CYS A 203 -20.48 -5.33 17.93
CA CYS A 203 -21.59 -5.78 17.09
C CYS A 203 -21.24 -7.00 16.23
N GLY A 204 -19.95 -7.20 15.93
CA GLY A 204 -19.49 -8.26 15.03
C GLY A 204 -18.19 -8.89 15.46
N GLN A 205 -18.24 -10.18 15.76
CA GLN A 205 -17.04 -11.01 15.92
C GLN A 205 -17.24 -12.38 15.30
N THR A 206 -16.15 -12.99 14.85
CA THR A 206 -16.14 -14.40 14.47
C THR A 206 -15.50 -15.18 15.61
N ALA A 207 -16.31 -15.91 16.37
CA ALA A 207 -15.89 -16.76 17.46
C ALA A 207 -16.35 -18.20 17.20
N ARG A 208 -15.51 -19.18 17.56
CA ARG A 208 -15.91 -20.59 17.59
C ARG A 208 -15.43 -21.25 18.88
N TRP A 209 -16.37 -21.68 19.70
CA TRP A 209 -16.08 -22.43 20.92
C TRP A 209 -16.33 -23.92 20.70
N ARG A 210 -15.54 -24.78 21.37
CA ARG A 210 -15.73 -26.23 21.29
C ARG A 210 -17.14 -26.58 21.78
N GLY A 211 -17.83 -27.47 21.05
CA GLY A 211 -19.20 -27.89 21.37
C GLY A 211 -20.30 -27.04 20.74
N GLU A 212 -19.97 -25.90 20.11
CA GLU A 212 -20.96 -25.10 19.40
C GLU A 212 -21.27 -25.68 18.02
N ALA A 213 -22.56 -25.77 17.69
CA ALA A 213 -23.02 -26.15 16.36
C ALA A 213 -22.54 -25.14 15.31
N PRO A 214 -22.19 -25.58 14.08
CA PRO A 214 -21.88 -24.67 12.98
C PRO A 214 -23.06 -23.73 12.72
N THR A 215 -22.79 -22.43 12.69
CA THR A 215 -23.77 -21.40 12.31
C THR A 215 -23.64 -21.07 10.83
N SER A 216 -24.76 -20.74 10.18
CA SER A 216 -24.75 -20.23 8.79
C SER A 216 -24.11 -18.84 8.69
N SER A 217 -24.19 -18.04 9.75
CA SER A 217 -23.51 -16.75 9.86
C SER A 217 -22.12 -16.90 10.46
N VAL A 218 -21.16 -16.14 9.95
CA VAL A 218 -19.80 -16.02 10.49
C VAL A 218 -19.70 -15.05 11.67
N TRP A 219 -20.80 -14.34 11.95
CA TRP A 219 -20.90 -13.34 13.01
C TRP A 219 -21.64 -13.90 14.22
N GLY A 220 -21.20 -13.52 15.43
CA GLY A 220 -21.86 -13.88 16.69
C GLY A 220 -23.34 -13.47 16.69
N ARG A 221 -24.24 -14.46 16.80
CA ARG A 221 -25.69 -14.25 16.73
C ARG A 221 -26.19 -13.34 17.86
N ASN A 222 -25.66 -13.51 19.07
CA ASN A 222 -26.09 -12.73 20.24
C ASN A 222 -25.83 -11.23 20.04
N ASN A 223 -24.63 -10.86 19.57
CA ASN A 223 -24.27 -9.47 19.26
C ASN A 223 -25.23 -8.85 18.25
N LEU A 224 -25.59 -9.60 17.21
CA LEU A 224 -26.52 -9.14 16.17
C LEU A 224 -27.98 -9.00 16.63
N ILE A 225 -28.38 -9.72 17.68
CA ILE A 225 -29.73 -9.64 18.26
C ILE A 225 -29.84 -8.47 19.25
N ILE A 226 -28.82 -8.25 20.08
CA ILE A 226 -28.88 -7.26 21.14
C ILE A 226 -28.58 -5.84 20.66
N PHE A 227 -27.72 -5.66 19.66
CA PHE A 227 -27.30 -4.31 19.26
C PHE A 227 -28.46 -3.35 18.93
N PRO A 228 -29.55 -3.73 18.23
CA PRO A 228 -30.63 -2.79 17.90
C PRO A 228 -31.44 -2.37 19.13
N ARG A 229 -31.40 -3.18 20.19
CA ARG A 229 -32.08 -2.89 21.47
C ARG A 229 -31.24 -1.94 22.31
N LEU A 230 -29.94 -2.20 22.40
CA LEU A 230 -29.00 -1.30 23.09
C LEU A 230 -28.89 0.06 22.41
N SER A 231 -28.84 0.09 21.07
CA SER A 231 -28.78 1.34 20.30
C SER A 231 -30.02 2.20 20.56
N LYS A 232 -31.21 1.59 20.49
CA LYS A 232 -32.48 2.27 20.79
C LYS A 232 -32.54 2.78 22.22
N GLU A 233 -32.18 1.97 23.21
CA GLU A 233 -32.21 2.40 24.63
C GLU A 233 -31.21 3.53 24.88
N ALA A 234 -29.99 3.46 24.31
CA ALA A 234 -29.01 4.53 24.42
C ALA A 234 -29.57 5.87 23.93
N HIS A 235 -30.15 5.88 22.72
CA HIS A 235 -30.77 7.08 22.16
C HIS A 235 -31.95 7.59 23.00
N GLN A 236 -32.82 6.70 23.50
CA GLN A 236 -33.93 7.08 24.37
C GLN A 236 -33.46 7.76 25.67
N LYS A 237 -32.24 7.45 26.12
CA LYS A 237 -31.64 8.03 27.33
C LYS A 237 -30.69 9.19 27.06
N GLY A 238 -30.62 9.65 25.80
CA GLY A 238 -29.82 10.81 25.38
C GLY A 238 -28.36 10.49 25.09
N LEU A 239 -27.98 9.22 24.94
CA LEU A 239 -26.64 8.79 24.57
C LEU A 239 -26.55 8.48 23.08
N LYS A 240 -25.38 8.71 22.51
CA LYS A 240 -25.03 8.19 21.19
C LYS A 240 -24.60 6.73 21.26
N PHE A 241 -24.64 6.04 20.13
CA PHE A 241 -24.28 4.64 20.06
C PHE A 241 -23.32 4.34 18.89
N GLY A 242 -22.22 3.67 19.21
CA GLY A 242 -21.25 3.14 18.27
C GLY A 242 -21.27 1.62 18.26
N GLY A 243 -21.09 1.03 17.08
CA GLY A 243 -21.01 -0.42 16.90
C GLY A 243 -19.69 -0.78 16.25
N TRP A 244 -18.87 -1.60 16.90
CA TRP A 244 -17.58 -2.00 16.36
C TRP A 244 -17.52 -3.47 15.97
N ILE A 245 -16.65 -3.77 15.01
CA ILE A 245 -16.44 -5.10 14.44
C ILE A 245 -15.01 -5.53 14.73
N ALA A 246 -14.82 -6.71 15.32
CA ALA A 246 -13.53 -7.39 15.33
C ALA A 246 -13.23 -7.93 13.92
N ALA A 247 -12.55 -7.10 13.13
CA ALA A 247 -12.52 -7.19 11.68
C ALA A 247 -11.74 -8.41 11.19
N TYR A 248 -10.48 -8.60 11.57
CA TYR A 248 -9.65 -9.69 11.03
C TYR A 248 -9.17 -10.70 12.07
N LEU A 249 -9.52 -10.56 13.36
CA LEU A 249 -9.19 -11.58 14.36
C LEU A 249 -10.37 -12.56 14.58
N THR A 250 -10.05 -13.84 14.77
CA THR A 250 -11.01 -14.87 15.17
C THR A 250 -10.78 -15.35 16.61
N PHE A 251 -11.87 -15.58 17.34
CA PHE A 251 -11.88 -15.89 18.78
C PHE A 251 -12.39 -17.31 19.05
N GLY A 252 -12.23 -17.77 20.29
CA GLY A 252 -12.69 -19.09 20.75
C GLY A 252 -11.59 -20.12 20.98
N ASN A 253 -11.91 -21.38 21.27
CA ASN A 253 -10.93 -22.46 21.48
C ASN A 253 -11.09 -23.63 20.49
N ALA A 254 -11.99 -23.49 19.52
CA ALA A 254 -12.15 -24.42 18.40
C ALA A 254 -11.28 -24.04 17.20
N LYS A 255 -11.21 -24.94 16.21
CA LYS A 255 -10.55 -24.67 14.93
C LYS A 255 -11.26 -23.51 14.22
N PRO A 256 -10.53 -22.46 13.79
CA PRO A 256 -11.14 -21.31 13.15
C PRO A 256 -11.74 -21.71 11.79
N PRO A 257 -12.72 -20.96 11.24
CA PRO A 257 -13.38 -21.30 9.98
C PRO A 257 -12.39 -21.57 8.84
N SER A 258 -12.42 -22.76 8.24
CA SER A 258 -11.52 -23.14 7.15
C SER A 258 -11.80 -22.43 5.83
N SER A 259 -12.93 -21.71 5.73
CA SER A 259 -13.34 -20.94 4.56
C SER A 259 -12.57 -19.64 4.36
N TYR A 260 -11.66 -19.29 5.27
CA TYR A 260 -10.79 -18.11 5.16
C TYR A 260 -9.32 -18.51 5.03
N GLN A 261 -8.56 -17.66 4.36
CA GLN A 261 -7.11 -17.65 4.40
C GLN A 261 -6.62 -16.93 5.67
N TYR A 262 -5.75 -17.59 6.44
CA TYR A 262 -5.18 -17.02 7.66
C TYR A 262 -3.80 -16.43 7.44
N ALA A 263 -3.51 -15.40 8.23
CA ALA A 263 -2.21 -14.75 8.27
C ALA A 263 -1.16 -15.64 8.91
N TRP A 264 0.09 -15.51 8.47
CA TRP A 264 1.24 -16.27 8.97
C TRP A 264 2.16 -15.38 9.79
N ASN A 265 2.61 -15.91 10.93
CA ASN A 265 3.65 -15.32 11.76
C ASN A 265 4.92 -16.19 11.71
N TYR A 266 6.00 -15.74 12.33
CA TYR A 266 7.29 -16.38 12.41
C TYR A 266 7.72 -16.58 13.87
N SER A 267 8.16 -17.79 14.20
CA SER A 267 8.72 -18.10 15.52
C SER A 267 10.24 -18.05 15.45
N VAL A 268 10.85 -17.13 16.21
CA VAL A 268 12.32 -17.08 16.36
C VAL A 268 12.84 -18.38 16.97
N LYS A 269 12.15 -18.90 18.00
CA LYS A 269 12.52 -20.14 18.70
C LYS A 269 12.53 -21.34 17.76
N LYS A 270 11.46 -21.52 16.96
CA LYS A 270 11.33 -22.65 16.02
C LYS A 270 11.95 -22.39 14.65
N LYS A 271 12.48 -21.18 14.43
CA LYS A 271 13.00 -20.66 13.15
C LYS A 271 12.07 -20.93 11.96
N SER A 272 10.77 -20.90 12.18
CA SER A 272 9.77 -21.31 11.18
C SER A 272 8.46 -20.53 11.32
N SER A 273 7.77 -20.38 10.20
CA SER A 273 6.47 -19.73 10.14
C SER A 273 5.35 -20.66 10.61
N TYR A 274 4.32 -20.07 11.22
CA TYR A 274 3.11 -20.77 11.66
C TYR A 274 1.85 -19.93 11.37
N PRO A 275 0.69 -20.57 11.14
CA PRO A 275 -0.55 -19.84 10.91
C PRO A 275 -1.04 -19.20 12.21
N THR A 276 -1.68 -18.05 12.11
CA THR A 276 -2.29 -17.33 13.22
C THR A 276 -3.80 -17.52 13.24
N ARG A 277 -4.47 -16.88 14.20
CA ARG A 277 -5.93 -16.76 14.24
C ARG A 277 -6.47 -15.56 13.47
N ALA A 278 -5.58 -14.73 12.95
CA ALA A 278 -5.94 -13.58 12.16
C ALA A 278 -6.20 -14.03 10.72
N VAL A 279 -7.32 -13.61 10.16
CA VAL A 279 -7.61 -13.75 8.74
C VAL A 279 -6.67 -12.82 7.98
N SER A 280 -6.13 -13.26 6.85
CA SER A 280 -5.26 -12.44 6.01
C SER A 280 -6.02 -11.23 5.48
N LEU A 281 -5.35 -10.07 5.40
CA LEU A 281 -5.92 -8.88 4.75
C LEU A 281 -6.16 -9.07 3.24
N LEU A 282 -5.60 -10.13 2.64
CA LEU A 282 -5.84 -10.53 1.25
C LEU A 282 -7.11 -11.39 1.08
N ASP A 283 -7.72 -11.84 2.18
CA ASP A 283 -8.90 -12.70 2.10
C ASP A 283 -10.13 -11.90 1.63
N GLU A 284 -10.51 -12.11 0.36
CA GLU A 284 -11.61 -11.39 -0.27
C GLU A 284 -12.97 -11.74 0.33
N LYS A 285 -13.13 -13.00 0.77
CA LYS A 285 -14.36 -13.45 1.42
C LYS A 285 -14.59 -12.67 2.71
N ARG A 286 -13.55 -12.51 3.54
CA ARG A 286 -13.61 -11.76 4.79
C ARG A 286 -13.90 -10.29 4.55
N LEU A 287 -13.24 -9.68 3.56
CA LEU A 287 -13.56 -8.31 3.15
C LEU A 287 -15.05 -8.18 2.80
N LYS A 288 -15.60 -9.10 2.00
CA LYS A 288 -17.01 -9.11 1.63
C LYS A 288 -17.93 -9.27 2.84
N ASP A 289 -17.61 -10.17 3.76
CA ASP A 289 -18.39 -10.38 4.97
C ASP A 289 -18.41 -9.14 5.87
N ILE A 290 -17.26 -8.45 6.03
CA ILE A 290 -17.18 -7.18 6.78
C ILE A 290 -18.00 -6.09 6.08
N VAL A 291 -17.86 -5.95 4.76
CA VAL A 291 -18.65 -4.98 3.97
C VAL A 291 -20.16 -5.20 4.16
N ASN A 292 -20.61 -6.45 4.13
CA ASN A 292 -22.01 -6.79 4.34
C ASN A 292 -22.48 -6.45 5.76
N LEU A 293 -21.65 -6.70 6.78
CA LEU A 293 -21.98 -6.33 8.15
C LEU A 293 -22.03 -4.81 8.33
N VAL A 294 -21.05 -4.06 7.80
CA VAL A 294 -21.07 -2.59 7.83
C VAL A 294 -22.34 -2.03 7.19
N LYS A 295 -22.75 -2.58 6.04
CA LYS A 295 -24.03 -2.22 5.40
C LYS A 295 -25.21 -2.45 6.33
N LYS A 296 -25.31 -3.64 6.94
CA LYS A 296 -26.38 -3.98 7.88
C LYS A 296 -26.41 -3.02 9.08
N LEU A 297 -25.26 -2.77 9.70
CA LEU A 297 -25.16 -1.84 10.83
C LEU A 297 -25.56 -0.41 10.43
N SER A 298 -25.15 0.03 9.23
CA SER A 298 -25.46 1.37 8.75
C SER A 298 -26.95 1.66 8.56
N GLN A 299 -27.79 0.62 8.49
CA GLN A 299 -29.25 0.75 8.34
C GLN A 299 -29.98 1.04 9.66
N ASP A 300 -29.36 0.80 10.83
CA ASP A 300 -30.01 1.09 12.12
C ASP A 300 -30.02 2.61 12.37
N PRO A 301 -31.18 3.28 12.51
CA PRO A 301 -31.23 4.73 12.72
C PRO A 301 -30.59 5.18 14.05
N ASN A 302 -30.48 4.29 15.03
CA ASN A 302 -29.90 4.56 16.36
C ASN A 302 -28.41 4.22 16.45
N LEU A 303 -27.75 3.98 15.31
CA LEU A 303 -26.30 3.78 15.27
C LEU A 303 -25.64 5.04 14.72
N ASP A 304 -24.88 5.76 15.54
CA ASP A 304 -24.17 6.98 15.12
C ASP A 304 -22.82 6.67 14.48
N TYR A 305 -22.11 5.67 15.00
CA TYR A 305 -20.72 5.37 14.62
C TYR A 305 -20.54 3.89 14.30
N ILE A 306 -19.66 3.59 13.34
CA ILE A 306 -19.19 2.24 13.08
C ILE A 306 -17.70 2.18 13.34
N GLY A 307 -17.24 1.18 14.08
CA GLY A 307 -15.82 0.98 14.39
C GLY A 307 -15.26 -0.29 13.75
N LEU A 308 -13.97 -0.28 13.43
CA LEU A 308 -13.22 -1.46 13.01
C LEU A 308 -12.07 -1.67 13.99
N ASP A 309 -12.18 -2.69 14.83
CA ASP A 309 -11.04 -3.17 15.63
C ASP A 309 -10.43 -4.40 14.96
N TYR A 310 -9.21 -4.77 15.37
CA TYR A 310 -8.44 -5.87 14.81
C TYR A 310 -8.29 -5.77 13.28
N ILE A 311 -8.34 -4.57 12.71
CA ILE A 311 -8.00 -4.29 11.30
C ILE A 311 -6.47 -4.17 11.12
N ARG A 312 -5.78 -5.11 11.74
CA ARG A 312 -4.32 -5.19 11.81
C ARG A 312 -3.91 -6.63 11.60
N PHE A 313 -2.65 -6.79 11.22
CA PHE A 313 -2.03 -8.07 10.91
C PHE A 313 -2.00 -9.04 12.11
N SER A 314 -2.29 -8.55 13.33
CA SER A 314 -2.52 -9.35 14.55
C SER A 314 -1.41 -10.40 14.76
N ALA A 315 -0.18 -9.89 14.82
CA ALA A 315 1.09 -10.60 14.84
C ALA A 315 1.45 -11.41 13.57
N GLY A 316 0.57 -11.58 12.59
CA GLY A 316 0.86 -12.23 11.31
C GLY A 316 1.27 -11.27 10.18
N GLY A 317 1.05 -11.70 8.93
CA GLY A 317 1.18 -10.88 7.73
C GLY A 317 2.20 -11.34 6.73
N TYR A 318 3.14 -12.19 7.14
CA TYR A 318 4.28 -12.57 6.31
C TYR A 318 3.87 -13.37 5.08
N GLU A 319 2.66 -13.93 5.03
CA GLU A 319 2.09 -14.54 3.84
C GLU A 319 1.97 -13.56 2.66
N MET A 320 2.00 -12.25 2.90
CA MET A 320 1.94 -11.24 1.85
C MET A 320 3.32 -10.80 1.33
N VAL A 321 4.39 -11.54 1.68
CA VAL A 321 5.78 -11.23 1.27
C VAL A 321 5.94 -10.91 -0.22
N ASP A 322 5.24 -11.60 -1.11
CA ASP A 322 5.38 -11.36 -2.56
C ASP A 322 4.77 -10.02 -2.97
N GLU A 323 3.67 -9.59 -2.35
CA GLU A 323 3.11 -8.27 -2.60
C GLU A 323 4.00 -7.18 -2.04
N PHE A 324 4.51 -7.37 -0.82
CA PHE A 324 5.46 -6.45 -0.20
C PHE A 324 6.71 -6.27 -1.04
N VAL A 325 7.34 -7.36 -1.48
CA VAL A 325 8.56 -7.32 -2.31
C VAL A 325 8.28 -6.62 -3.64
N ARG A 326 7.13 -6.90 -4.27
CA ARG A 326 6.72 -6.23 -5.51
C ARG A 326 6.48 -4.73 -5.31
N ASP A 327 5.93 -4.35 -4.17
CA ASP A 327 5.47 -2.97 -3.93
C ASP A 327 6.58 -2.06 -3.39
N MET A 328 7.47 -2.60 -2.56
CA MET A 328 8.51 -1.83 -1.85
C MET A 328 9.91 -2.01 -2.44
N ASP A 329 10.08 -3.02 -3.29
CA ASP A 329 11.35 -3.38 -3.92
C ASP A 329 12.58 -3.42 -2.99
N PRO A 330 12.52 -4.15 -1.86
CA PRO A 330 13.61 -4.19 -0.90
C PRO A 330 14.85 -4.91 -1.46
N SER A 331 15.99 -4.78 -0.77
CA SER A 331 17.15 -5.62 -1.04
C SER A 331 16.84 -7.08 -0.69
N LEU A 332 17.06 -7.99 -1.65
CA LEU A 332 16.74 -9.40 -1.53
C LEU A 332 18.01 -10.27 -1.50
N PRO A 333 17.98 -11.44 -0.84
CA PRO A 333 19.01 -12.47 -1.01
C PRO A 333 19.17 -12.87 -2.48
N ALA A 334 20.40 -13.18 -2.91
CA ALA A 334 20.70 -13.52 -4.31
C ALA A 334 19.86 -14.70 -4.86
N ASN A 335 19.53 -15.67 -4.02
CA ASN A 335 18.71 -16.83 -4.36
C ASN A 335 17.22 -16.68 -4.03
N PHE A 336 16.74 -15.48 -3.69
CA PHE A 336 15.34 -15.26 -3.31
C PHE A 336 14.35 -15.71 -4.40
N SER A 337 14.72 -15.59 -5.68
CA SER A 337 13.90 -16.06 -6.80
C SER A 337 13.64 -17.57 -6.76
N GLN A 338 14.55 -18.35 -6.18
CA GLN A 338 14.45 -19.80 -6.02
C GLN A 338 13.64 -20.21 -4.79
N PHE A 339 13.32 -19.27 -3.89
CA PHE A 339 12.54 -19.58 -2.69
C PHE A 339 11.11 -19.94 -3.07
N ASN A 340 10.62 -21.04 -2.49
CA ASN A 340 9.19 -21.32 -2.43
C ASN A 340 8.48 -20.35 -1.46
N LYS A 341 7.15 -20.37 -1.48
CA LYS A 341 6.33 -19.46 -0.66
C LYS A 341 6.69 -19.49 0.83
N ARG A 342 6.87 -20.69 1.41
CA ARG A 342 7.20 -20.87 2.83
C ARG A 342 8.57 -20.28 3.17
N GLN A 343 9.55 -20.47 2.30
CA GLN A 343 10.89 -19.91 2.45
C GLN A 343 10.86 -18.38 2.40
N ARG A 344 10.07 -17.77 1.51
CA ARG A 344 9.88 -16.31 1.46
C ARG A 344 9.24 -15.75 2.73
N ILE A 345 8.21 -16.43 3.25
CA ILE A 345 7.56 -16.08 4.53
C ILE A 345 8.58 -16.16 5.68
N ASN A 346 9.37 -17.23 5.76
CA ASN A 346 10.39 -17.42 6.79
C ASN A 346 11.50 -16.36 6.69
N TRP A 347 11.92 -16.01 5.48
CA TRP A 347 12.89 -14.94 5.25
C TRP A 347 12.38 -13.61 5.82
N LEU A 348 11.21 -13.16 5.37
CA LEU A 348 10.66 -11.88 5.81
C LEU A 348 10.45 -11.87 7.33
N GLY A 349 9.85 -12.93 7.88
CA GLY A 349 9.62 -13.04 9.32
C GLY A 349 10.91 -13.00 10.14
N LYS A 350 11.98 -13.67 9.67
CA LYS A 350 13.30 -13.63 10.29
C LYS A 350 13.90 -12.22 10.25
N GLU A 351 13.94 -11.58 9.08
CA GLU A 351 14.56 -10.26 8.92
C GLU A 351 13.84 -9.22 9.79
N ILE A 352 12.51 -9.15 9.71
CA ILE A 352 11.68 -8.21 10.46
C ILE A 352 11.81 -8.43 11.98
N THR A 353 11.81 -9.68 12.44
CA THR A 353 11.92 -9.95 13.88
C THR A 353 13.33 -9.67 14.42
N SER A 354 14.37 -9.88 13.60
CA SER A 354 15.75 -9.59 13.99
C SER A 354 16.03 -8.09 14.10
N LYS A 355 15.29 -7.25 13.37
CA LYS A 355 15.47 -5.80 13.25
C LYS A 355 16.90 -5.36 12.86
N ARG A 356 17.67 -6.26 12.23
CA ARG A 356 19.05 -5.98 11.78
C ARG A 356 19.06 -4.98 10.62
N ASP A 357 18.16 -5.19 9.66
CA ASP A 357 17.93 -4.24 8.58
C ASP A 357 16.80 -3.27 8.99
N ARG A 358 17.19 -2.07 9.42
CA ARG A 358 16.23 -1.01 9.81
C ARG A 358 15.45 -0.48 8.62
N HIS A 359 16.04 -0.44 7.43
CA HIS A 359 15.38 0.05 6.22
C HIS A 359 14.23 -0.88 5.82
N LEU A 360 14.51 -2.19 5.79
CA LEU A 360 13.50 -3.22 5.53
C LEU A 360 12.39 -3.21 6.60
N TYR A 361 12.75 -3.03 7.87
CA TYR A 361 11.80 -2.94 8.98
C TYR A 361 10.84 -1.75 8.83
N GLU A 362 11.37 -0.56 8.51
CA GLU A 362 10.55 0.63 8.25
C GLU A 362 9.64 0.44 7.04
N GLN A 363 10.16 -0.10 5.93
CA GLN A 363 9.38 -0.40 4.74
C GLN A 363 8.23 -1.35 5.03
N TRP A 364 8.48 -2.41 5.80
CA TRP A 364 7.46 -3.37 6.18
C TRP A 364 6.36 -2.72 7.02
N ASN A 365 6.72 -1.98 8.07
CA ASN A 365 5.73 -1.33 8.93
C ASN A 365 4.88 -0.31 8.16
N TRP A 366 5.50 0.46 7.28
CA TRP A 366 4.77 1.37 6.41
C TRP A 366 3.84 0.62 5.45
N TRP A 367 4.34 -0.44 4.82
CA TRP A 367 3.55 -1.23 3.89
C TRP A 367 2.37 -1.90 4.59
N GLN A 368 2.53 -2.33 5.84
CA GLN A 368 1.43 -2.81 6.67
C GLN A 368 0.37 -1.71 6.86
N ALA A 369 0.77 -0.49 7.25
CA ALA A 369 -0.16 0.63 7.40
C ALA A 369 -0.87 0.97 6.08
N HIS A 370 -0.13 1.00 4.96
CA HIS A 370 -0.67 1.16 3.60
C HIS A 370 -1.77 0.13 3.30
N LYS A 371 -1.50 -1.16 3.54
CA LYS A 371 -2.45 -2.24 3.27
C LYS A 371 -3.69 -2.15 4.16
N THR A 372 -3.53 -1.88 5.45
CA THR A 372 -4.65 -1.65 6.37
C THR A 372 -5.53 -0.48 5.89
N ALA A 373 -4.92 0.66 5.55
CA ALA A 373 -5.66 1.83 5.05
C ALA A 373 -6.38 1.54 3.72
N TRP A 374 -5.75 0.76 2.83
CA TRP A 374 -6.38 0.33 1.59
C TRP A 374 -7.59 -0.59 1.82
N VAL A 375 -7.50 -1.51 2.79
CA VAL A 375 -8.64 -2.35 3.21
C VAL A 375 -9.77 -1.48 3.75
N VAL A 376 -9.49 -0.52 4.64
CA VAL A 376 -10.48 0.44 5.14
C VAL A 376 -11.13 1.22 3.98
N ALA A 377 -10.33 1.73 3.04
CA ALA A 377 -10.84 2.45 1.89
C ALA A 377 -11.74 1.57 1.00
N LYS A 378 -11.42 0.29 0.84
CA LYS A 378 -12.30 -0.69 0.16
C LYS A 378 -13.59 -0.92 0.93
N ILE A 379 -13.53 -1.08 2.25
CA ILE A 379 -14.72 -1.24 3.10
C ILE A 379 -15.64 -0.03 2.92
N ILE A 380 -15.13 1.19 3.05
CA ILE A 380 -15.91 2.44 2.84
C ILE A 380 -16.53 2.45 1.43
N LYS A 381 -15.71 2.20 0.40
CA LYS A 381 -16.17 2.24 -1.00
C LYS A 381 -17.28 1.23 -1.28
N PHE A 382 -17.11 -0.02 -0.84
CA PHE A 382 -18.04 -1.11 -1.18
C PHE A 382 -19.26 -1.17 -0.25
N SER A 383 -19.13 -0.73 1.00
CA SER A 383 -20.27 -0.56 1.90
C SER A 383 -21.14 0.63 1.51
N LYS A 384 -20.55 1.67 0.90
CA LYS A 384 -21.18 2.98 0.67
C LYS A 384 -21.68 3.63 1.97
N VAL A 385 -21.06 3.28 3.10
CA VAL A 385 -21.40 3.83 4.42
C VAL A 385 -21.30 5.36 4.40
N LYS A 386 -22.29 6.02 5.00
CA LYS A 386 -22.35 7.49 5.16
C LYS A 386 -22.07 7.96 6.58
N LYS A 387 -22.30 7.07 7.54
CA LYS A 387 -21.97 7.28 8.95
C LYS A 387 -20.45 7.29 9.13
N PRO A 388 -19.92 7.97 10.16
CA PRO A 388 -18.51 7.90 10.49
C PRO A 388 -18.06 6.44 10.71
N LEU A 389 -16.97 6.07 10.03
CA LEU A 389 -16.29 4.77 10.06
C LEU A 389 -14.79 4.97 10.27
#